data_AF-A0A7C4FBK3-F1
#
_entry.id   AF-A0A7C4FBK3-F1
#
_cell.length_a   1.000
_cell.length_b   1.000
_cell.length_c   1.000
_cell.angle_alpha   90.00
_cell.angle_beta   90.00
_cell.angle_gamma   90.00
#
_symmetry.space_group_name_H-M   'P 1'
#
loop_
_entity.id
_entity.type
_entity.pdbx_description
1 polymer ?
#
loop_
_entity_poly.entity_id
_entity_poly.type
_entity_poly.pdbx_seq_one_letter_code
_entity_poly.pdbx_strand_id
1 'polypeptide(L)'
;MSIAEIISRVRESLKSLSSTEIKKLSREKFVEVLGIDPKQIPLEDRMEIAKTLYNEFRHVISYRWLSDKLSMSLRDVQKAIKGEEEGEKEPLPKLSPDVVAEAIKLFREGRIRNPNDLVLELRIGLDEAEQLFKRIAENEKAVSITVIEATQKLDRILKDISKRSEKIEELVKTIKSINIENLKKEIDSVLKEIENAIEKHREELKKSYLNMINELEERVQSFSKEVEKLYTTINSIHLHLEALGMYIETFLDLIKKIKDLDEKAKSLEKNMIELSKRVERIEAHLKIKHQIKHPAQPHNLRNT
;
A
#
# COMPACT_ATOMS: atom_id res chain seq x y z
N MET A 1 60.84 -1.79 -2.52
CA MET A 1 60.39 -3.08 -3.08
C MET A 1 60.92 -3.14 -4.51
N SER A 2 61.65 -4.19 -4.86
CA SER A 2 62.19 -4.34 -6.22
C SER A 2 61.06 -4.67 -7.21
N ILE A 3 61.15 -4.21 -8.46
CA ILE A 3 60.16 -4.50 -9.52
C ILE A 3 59.98 -6.01 -9.70
N ALA A 4 61.07 -6.78 -9.58
CA ALA A 4 61.05 -8.24 -9.66
C ALA A 4 60.23 -8.89 -8.53
N GLU A 5 60.22 -8.30 -7.33
CA GLU A 5 59.41 -8.76 -6.19
C GLU A 5 57.92 -8.46 -6.45
N ILE A 6 57.62 -7.27 -6.98
CA ILE A 6 56.24 -6.86 -7.33
C ILE A 6 55.67 -7.78 -8.41
N ILE A 7 56.43 -8.04 -9.49
CA ILE A 7 56.02 -8.93 -10.57
C ILE A 7 55.78 -10.35 -10.05
N SER A 8 56.67 -10.87 -9.20
CA SER A 8 56.55 -12.23 -8.65
C SER A 8 55.29 -12.38 -7.79
N ARG A 9 55.02 -11.40 -6.93
CA ARG A 9 53.83 -11.38 -6.06
C ARG A 9 52.52 -11.30 -6.84
N VAL A 10 52.46 -10.44 -7.86
CA VAL A 10 51.29 -10.34 -8.75
C VAL A 10 51.11 -11.63 -9.54
N ARG A 11 52.20 -12.22 -10.04
CA ARG A 11 52.17 -13.49 -10.79
C ARG A 11 51.63 -14.64 -9.94
N GLU A 12 52.11 -14.81 -8.70
CA GLU A 12 51.63 -15.85 -7.78
C GLU A 12 50.15 -15.66 -7.45
N SER A 13 49.75 -14.43 -7.15
CA SER A 13 48.36 -14.09 -6.83
C SER A 13 47.43 -14.33 -8.02
N LEU A 14 47.83 -13.94 -9.24
CA LEU A 14 47.02 -14.15 -10.44
C LEU A 14 46.98 -15.62 -10.88
N LYS A 15 48.04 -16.41 -10.64
CA LYS A 15 48.03 -17.87 -10.89
C LYS A 15 47.07 -18.63 -9.98
N SER A 16 46.84 -18.13 -8.76
CA SER A 16 45.90 -18.73 -7.81
C SER A 16 44.42 -18.50 -8.15
N LEU A 17 44.13 -17.58 -9.08
CA LEU A 17 42.78 -17.18 -9.45
C LEU A 17 42.35 -17.79 -10.78
N SER A 18 41.06 -18.11 -10.91
CA SER A 18 40.48 -18.56 -12.17
C SER A 18 40.35 -17.41 -13.18
N SER A 19 40.25 -17.74 -14.48
CA SER A 19 40.16 -16.74 -15.55
C SER A 19 38.95 -15.79 -15.46
N THR A 20 37.87 -16.23 -14.80
CA THR A 20 36.68 -15.41 -14.54
C THR A 20 36.87 -14.47 -13.35
N GLU A 21 37.64 -14.89 -12.34
CA GLU A 21 37.99 -14.08 -11.18
C GLU A 21 38.99 -12.97 -11.54
N ILE A 22 39.98 -13.26 -12.38
CA ILE A 22 40.93 -12.27 -12.89
C ILE A 22 40.20 -11.15 -13.66
N LYS A 23 39.19 -11.50 -14.47
CA LYS A 23 38.39 -10.52 -15.22
C LYS A 23 37.52 -9.64 -14.32
N LYS A 24 37.08 -10.15 -13.17
CA LYS A 24 36.25 -9.44 -12.19
C LYS A 24 37.06 -8.76 -11.08
N LEU A 25 38.38 -8.87 -11.12
CA LEU A 25 39.24 -8.28 -10.10
C LEU A 25 39.02 -6.76 -10.06
N SER A 26 38.63 -6.25 -8.90
CA SER A 26 38.46 -4.81 -8.70
C SER A 26 39.83 -4.14 -8.62
N ARG A 27 39.87 -2.81 -8.79
CA ARG A 27 41.13 -2.08 -8.74
C ARG A 27 41.72 -2.09 -7.33
N GLU A 28 40.87 -2.05 -6.31
CA GLU A 28 41.23 -2.07 -4.90
C GLU A 28 41.90 -3.40 -4.53
N LYS A 29 41.30 -4.53 -4.95
CA LYS A 29 41.89 -5.86 -4.77
C LYS A 29 43.21 -6.03 -5.52
N PHE A 30 43.35 -5.40 -6.69
CA PHE A 30 44.60 -5.43 -7.44
C PHE A 30 45.71 -4.61 -6.75
N VAL A 31 45.36 -3.49 -6.11
CA VAL A 31 46.28 -2.70 -5.27
C VAL A 31 46.73 -3.50 -4.05
N GLU A 32 45.83 -4.25 -3.41
CA GLU A 32 46.18 -5.16 -2.30
C GLU A 32 47.18 -6.24 -2.74
N VAL A 33 47.01 -6.79 -3.94
CA VAL A 33 47.93 -7.78 -4.53
C VAL A 33 49.29 -7.16 -4.87
N LEU A 34 49.30 -5.94 -5.40
CA LEU A 34 50.52 -5.18 -5.68
C LEU A 34 51.25 -4.73 -4.41
N GLY A 35 50.51 -4.55 -3.30
CA GLY A 35 51.03 -4.00 -2.05
C GLY A 35 51.41 -2.51 -2.10
N ILE A 36 51.25 -1.87 -3.27
CA ILE A 36 51.57 -0.47 -3.57
C ILE A 36 50.51 0.03 -4.58
N ASP A 37 50.07 1.28 -4.43
CA ASP A 37 49.19 1.90 -5.43
C ASP A 37 49.95 2.02 -6.77
N PRO A 38 49.41 1.51 -7.90
CA PRO A 38 50.00 1.67 -9.23
C PRO A 38 50.40 3.10 -9.58
N LYS A 39 49.72 4.11 -9.03
CA LYS A 39 50.09 5.52 -9.27
C LYS A 39 51.45 5.92 -8.68
N GLN A 40 51.93 5.20 -7.67
CA GLN A 40 53.20 5.47 -7.01
C GLN A 40 54.38 4.78 -7.70
N ILE A 41 54.12 3.93 -8.70
CA ILE A 41 55.14 3.20 -9.46
C ILE A 41 55.55 4.06 -10.69
N PRO A 42 56.86 4.22 -10.97
CA PRO A 42 57.35 4.87 -12.20
C PRO A 42 56.72 4.31 -13.47
N LEU A 43 56.65 5.12 -14.54
CA LEU A 43 55.98 4.71 -15.76
C LEU A 43 56.72 3.56 -16.45
N GLU A 44 58.05 3.58 -16.43
CA GLU A 44 58.92 2.55 -16.99
C GLU A 44 58.64 1.17 -16.35
N ASP A 45 58.60 1.13 -15.02
CA ASP A 45 58.35 -0.07 -14.24
C ASP A 45 56.92 -0.60 -14.48
N ARG A 46 55.94 0.31 -14.62
CA ARG A 46 54.58 -0.09 -14.98
C ARG A 46 54.48 -0.64 -16.40
N MET A 47 55.25 -0.12 -17.36
CA MET A 47 55.33 -0.66 -18.71
C MET A 47 55.94 -2.07 -18.70
N GLU A 48 56.96 -2.32 -17.87
CA GLU A 48 57.57 -3.64 -17.71
C GLU A 48 56.61 -4.66 -17.07
N ILE A 49 55.87 -4.25 -16.04
CA ILE A 49 54.80 -5.05 -15.43
C ILE A 49 53.71 -5.34 -16.47
N ALA A 50 53.27 -4.34 -17.24
CA ALA A 50 52.24 -4.50 -18.28
C ALA A 50 52.69 -5.48 -19.36
N LYS A 51 53.93 -5.36 -19.84
CA LYS A 51 54.52 -6.25 -20.85
C LYS A 51 54.59 -7.69 -20.35
N THR A 52 55.04 -7.89 -19.11
CA THR A 52 55.18 -9.23 -18.51
C THR A 52 53.81 -9.89 -18.29
N LEU A 53 52.86 -9.16 -17.70
CA LEU A 53 51.50 -9.68 -17.45
C LEU A 53 50.74 -9.95 -18.75
N TYR A 54 50.89 -9.10 -19.77
CA TYR A 54 50.25 -9.32 -21.06
C TYR A 54 50.81 -10.56 -21.77
N ASN A 55 52.12 -10.78 -21.70
CA ASN A 55 52.74 -11.95 -22.32
C ASN A 55 52.32 -13.26 -21.66
N GLU A 56 52.21 -13.28 -20.33
CA GLU A 56 51.86 -14.50 -19.58
C GLU A 56 50.36 -14.80 -19.56
N PHE A 57 49.51 -13.77 -19.50
CA PHE A 57 48.07 -13.92 -19.35
C PHE A 57 47.30 -13.35 -20.55
N ARG A 58 47.89 -13.38 -21.75
CA ARG A 58 47.33 -12.82 -22.99
C ARG A 58 45.89 -13.26 -23.29
N HIS A 59 45.53 -14.48 -22.88
CA HIS A 59 44.20 -15.05 -23.10
C HIS A 59 43.12 -14.52 -22.15
N VAL A 60 43.53 -13.89 -21.04
CA VAL A 60 42.64 -13.43 -19.96
C VAL A 60 42.66 -11.90 -19.84
N ILE A 61 43.83 -11.30 -20.01
CA ILE A 61 44.09 -9.88 -19.79
C ILE A 61 44.05 -9.11 -21.12
N SER A 62 43.22 -8.07 -21.18
CA SER A 62 43.13 -7.16 -22.34
C SER A 62 43.90 -5.85 -22.11
N TYR A 63 44.19 -5.11 -23.18
CA TYR A 63 44.78 -3.76 -23.10
C TYR A 63 44.00 -2.82 -22.16
N ARG A 64 42.66 -2.92 -22.17
CA ARG A 64 41.78 -2.13 -21.29
C ARG A 64 41.94 -2.53 -19.82
N TRP A 65 42.08 -3.83 -19.56
CA TRP A 65 42.31 -4.33 -18.21
C TRP A 65 43.63 -3.80 -17.64
N LEU A 66 44.71 -3.84 -18.43
CA LEU A 66 46.01 -3.31 -18.00
C LEU A 66 45.98 -1.80 -17.78
N SER A 67 45.34 -1.06 -18.68
CA SER A 67 45.18 0.39 -18.55
C SER A 67 44.44 0.76 -17.27
N ASP A 68 43.34 0.06 -16.96
CA ASP A 68 42.56 0.28 -15.75
C ASP A 68 43.33 -0.08 -14.47
N LYS A 69 44.00 -1.24 -14.45
CA LYS A 69 44.66 -1.77 -13.26
C LYS A 69 46.01 -1.14 -12.95
N LEU A 70 46.80 -0.77 -13.97
CA LEU A 70 48.10 -0.11 -13.79
C LEU A 70 48.01 1.42 -13.84
N SER A 71 46.81 1.98 -14.03
CA SER A 71 46.58 3.43 -14.15
C SER A 71 47.43 4.06 -15.25
N MET A 72 47.43 3.44 -16.42
CA MET A 72 48.20 3.86 -17.59
C MET A 72 47.27 4.20 -18.76
N SER A 73 47.71 5.06 -19.67
CA SER A 73 46.94 5.29 -20.90
C SER A 73 46.99 4.05 -21.81
N LEU A 74 45.95 3.85 -22.63
CA LEU A 74 45.95 2.77 -23.63
C LEU A 74 47.13 2.90 -24.62
N ARG A 75 47.59 4.13 -24.87
CA ARG A 75 48.76 4.40 -25.73
C ARG A 75 50.04 3.87 -25.10
N ASP A 76 50.24 4.09 -23.81
CA ASP A 76 51.44 3.62 -23.09
C ASP A 76 51.45 2.09 -22.96
N VAL A 77 50.28 1.48 -22.75
CA VAL A 77 50.12 0.02 -22.75
C VAL A 77 50.43 -0.57 -24.14
N GLN A 78 49.97 0.08 -25.21
CA GLN A 78 50.31 -0.33 -26.58
C GLN A 78 51.79 -0.15 -26.89
N LYS A 79 52.39 0.96 -26.46
CA LYS A 79 53.83 1.24 -26.62
C LYS A 79 54.68 0.19 -25.88
N ALA A 80 54.28 -0.17 -24.66
CA ALA A 80 54.95 -1.20 -23.86
C ALA A 80 54.91 -2.60 -24.51
N ILE A 81 53.80 -2.94 -25.18
CA ILE A 81 53.58 -4.28 -25.74
C ILE A 81 54.12 -4.41 -27.17
N LYS A 82 53.92 -3.40 -28.03
CA LYS A 82 54.29 -3.48 -29.45
C LYS A 82 55.67 -2.93 -29.79
N GLY A 83 56.25 -2.08 -28.95
CA GLY A 83 57.47 -1.35 -29.31
C GLY A 83 57.23 -0.31 -30.40
N GLU A 84 58.22 0.56 -30.61
CA GLU A 84 58.23 1.54 -31.71
C GLU A 84 58.64 0.83 -33.01
N GLU A 85 57.67 0.29 -33.76
CA GLU A 85 57.90 -0.15 -35.14
C GLU A 85 57.67 1.04 -36.09
N GLU A 86 58.69 1.86 -36.29
CA GLU A 86 58.77 2.78 -37.43
C GLU A 86 59.30 2.00 -38.64
N GLY A 87 58.42 1.59 -39.55
CA GLY A 87 58.79 0.96 -40.80
C GLY A 87 59.45 1.97 -41.75
N GLU A 88 60.68 1.66 -42.18
CA GLU A 88 61.43 2.37 -43.22
C GLU A 88 60.58 2.49 -44.51
N LYS A 89 60.35 3.72 -44.97
CA LYS A 89 59.75 4.02 -46.28
C LYS A 89 60.83 4.50 -47.23
N GLU A 90 60.90 3.90 -48.42
CA GLU A 90 61.78 4.32 -49.51
C GLU A 90 61.66 5.83 -49.83
N PRO A 91 62.74 6.47 -50.32
CA PRO A 91 62.81 7.91 -50.47
C PRO A 91 61.70 8.43 -51.39
N LEU A 92 61.05 9.51 -50.97
CA LEU A 92 60.12 10.26 -51.81
C LEU A 92 60.85 10.79 -53.06
N PRO A 93 60.20 10.82 -54.24
CA PRO A 93 60.68 11.67 -55.33
C PRO A 93 60.80 13.10 -54.79
N LYS A 94 61.85 13.83 -55.19
CA LYS A 94 62.17 15.20 -54.71
C LYS A 94 61.22 16.25 -55.30
N LEU A 95 59.93 15.99 -55.27
CA LEU A 95 58.87 16.87 -55.76
C LEU A 95 58.28 17.66 -54.61
N SER A 96 57.85 18.89 -54.88
CA SER A 96 57.17 19.70 -53.87
C SER A 96 55.81 19.09 -53.50
N PRO A 97 55.38 19.20 -52.23
CA PRO A 97 54.08 18.68 -51.80
C PRO A 97 52.90 19.22 -52.62
N ASP A 98 53.00 20.44 -53.12
CA ASP A 98 51.98 21.10 -53.94
C ASP A 98 51.81 20.39 -55.30
N VAL A 99 52.91 20.01 -55.95
CA VAL A 99 52.89 19.28 -57.23
C VAL A 99 52.31 17.87 -57.05
N VAL A 100 52.61 17.22 -55.93
CA VAL A 100 52.01 15.91 -55.59
C VAL A 100 50.51 16.03 -55.33
N ALA A 101 50.07 17.08 -54.63
CA ALA A 101 48.66 17.32 -54.37
C ALA A 101 47.88 17.62 -55.66
N GLU A 102 48.46 18.41 -56.55
CA GLU A 102 47.88 18.75 -57.85
C GLU A 102 47.82 17.52 -58.78
N ALA A 103 48.85 16.68 -58.77
CA ALA A 103 48.85 15.38 -59.46
C ALA A 103 47.71 14.47 -59.00
N ILE A 104 47.51 14.33 -57.67
CA ILE A 104 46.41 13.53 -57.10
C ILE A 104 45.06 14.09 -57.53
N LYS A 105 44.90 15.41 -57.52
CA LYS A 105 43.66 16.08 -57.93
C LYS A 105 43.35 15.82 -59.41
N LEU A 106 44.31 16.02 -60.29
CA LEU A 106 44.16 15.79 -61.73
C LEU A 106 43.88 14.31 -62.07
N PHE A 107 44.49 13.38 -61.31
CA PHE A 107 44.20 11.95 -61.41
C PHE A 107 42.75 11.62 -61.02
N ARG A 108 42.26 12.17 -59.90
CA ARG A 108 40.87 11.99 -59.46
C ARG A 108 39.84 12.61 -60.41
N GLU A 109 40.19 13.72 -61.04
CA GLU A 109 39.36 14.36 -62.08
C GLU A 109 39.37 13.61 -63.42
N GLY A 110 40.20 12.57 -63.56
CA GLY A 110 40.30 11.75 -64.78
C GLY A 110 41.00 12.44 -65.95
N ARG A 111 41.68 13.58 -65.69
CA ARG A 111 42.45 14.35 -66.67
C ARG A 111 43.80 13.72 -66.98
N ILE A 112 44.27 12.82 -66.10
CA ILE A 112 45.53 12.10 -66.23
C ILE A 112 45.21 10.61 -66.31
N ARG A 113 45.58 9.98 -67.42
CA ARG A 113 45.37 8.55 -67.67
C ARG A 113 46.67 7.79 -67.88
N ASN A 114 47.75 8.51 -68.15
CA ASN A 114 49.08 7.96 -68.33
C ASN A 114 50.14 8.88 -67.67
N PRO A 115 51.38 8.39 -67.47
CA PRO A 115 52.48 9.21 -66.96
C PRO A 115 52.85 10.42 -67.83
N ASN A 116 52.68 10.34 -69.16
CA ASN A 116 52.95 11.45 -70.06
C ASN A 116 52.01 12.64 -69.83
N ASP A 117 50.77 12.40 -69.39
CA ASP A 117 49.82 13.46 -69.07
C ASP A 117 50.28 14.27 -67.84
N LEU A 118 50.95 13.63 -66.87
CA LEU A 118 51.60 14.32 -65.74
C LEU A 118 52.78 15.17 -66.20
N VAL A 119 53.56 14.68 -67.17
CA VAL A 119 54.67 15.44 -67.76
C VAL A 119 54.14 16.71 -68.46
N LEU A 120 53.01 16.61 -69.17
CA LEU A 120 52.42 17.73 -69.89
C LEU A 120 51.77 18.77 -68.98
N GLU A 121 51.00 18.33 -67.98
CA GLU A 121 50.28 19.22 -67.07
C GLU A 121 51.17 19.82 -65.97
N LEU A 122 52.08 19.03 -65.40
CA LEU A 122 52.90 19.42 -64.25
C LEU A 122 54.36 19.75 -64.59
N ARG A 123 54.78 19.56 -65.85
CA ARG A 123 56.14 19.83 -66.34
C ARG A 123 57.25 19.13 -65.53
N ILE A 124 56.95 17.96 -65.00
CA ILE A 124 57.89 17.12 -64.25
C ILE A 124 58.65 16.16 -65.19
N GLY A 125 59.79 15.64 -64.75
CA GLY A 125 60.56 14.65 -65.53
C GLY A 125 59.77 13.36 -65.74
N LEU A 126 59.99 12.68 -66.87
CA LEU A 126 59.27 11.45 -67.23
C LEU A 126 59.43 10.35 -66.16
N ASP A 127 60.64 10.17 -65.64
CA ASP A 127 60.92 9.17 -64.59
C ASP A 127 60.19 9.48 -63.27
N GLU A 128 60.11 10.76 -62.91
CA GLU A 128 59.38 11.23 -61.72
C GLU A 128 57.87 11.10 -61.91
N ALA A 129 57.37 11.37 -63.12
CA ALA A 129 55.97 11.21 -63.50
C ALA A 129 55.53 9.74 -63.47
N GLU A 130 56.36 8.81 -63.95
CA GLU A 130 56.07 7.38 -63.89
C GLU A 130 55.96 6.87 -62.45
N GLN A 131 56.90 7.26 -61.59
CA GLN A 131 56.89 6.87 -60.18
C GLN A 131 55.68 7.47 -59.44
N LEU A 132 55.38 8.75 -59.70
CA LEU A 132 54.25 9.45 -59.10
C LEU A 132 52.92 8.85 -59.57
N PHE A 133 52.75 8.59 -60.86
CA PHE A 133 51.54 7.99 -61.43
C PHE A 133 51.26 6.61 -60.83
N LYS A 134 52.26 5.72 -60.79
CA LYS A 134 52.12 4.37 -60.23
C LYS A 134 51.68 4.45 -58.77
N ARG A 135 52.31 5.32 -57.97
CA ARG A 135 52.01 5.46 -56.54
C ARG A 135 50.62 6.07 -56.29
N ILE A 136 50.20 7.06 -57.07
CA ILE A 136 48.85 7.63 -56.99
C ILE A 136 47.82 6.57 -57.33
N ALA A 137 48.02 5.82 -58.43
CA ALA A 137 47.11 4.77 -58.86
C ALA A 137 47.00 3.63 -57.82
N GLU A 138 48.11 3.22 -57.22
CA GLU A 138 48.15 2.21 -56.15
C GLU A 138 47.44 2.69 -54.88
N ASN A 139 47.70 3.93 -54.46
CA ASN A 139 47.06 4.52 -53.28
C ASN A 139 45.55 4.70 -53.48
N GLU A 140 45.10 5.20 -54.64
CA GLU A 140 43.68 5.35 -54.94
C GLU A 140 42.96 4.00 -55.02
N LYS A 141 43.62 2.97 -55.55
CA LYS A 141 43.10 1.60 -55.53
C LYS A 141 42.98 1.07 -54.11
N ALA A 142 43.98 1.27 -53.26
CA ALA A 142 43.94 0.88 -51.85
C ALA A 142 42.82 1.61 -51.09
N VAL A 143 42.68 2.92 -51.27
CA VAL A 143 41.61 3.72 -50.67
C VAL A 143 40.24 3.23 -51.15
N SER A 144 40.06 3.00 -52.45
CA SER A 144 38.81 2.48 -53.02
C SER A 144 38.41 1.13 -52.41
N ILE A 145 39.36 0.21 -52.27
CA ILE A 145 39.11 -1.10 -51.63
C ILE A 145 38.67 -0.90 -50.17
N THR A 146 39.35 -0.05 -49.39
CA THR A 146 38.97 0.21 -48.00
C THR A 146 37.58 0.86 -47.86
N VAL A 147 37.21 1.76 -48.77
CA VAL A 147 35.88 2.39 -48.81
C VAL A 147 34.81 1.35 -49.17
N ILE A 148 35.08 0.46 -50.12
CA ILE A 148 34.16 -0.65 -50.47
C ILE A 148 33.97 -1.58 -49.27
N GLU A 149 35.05 -1.96 -48.58
CA GLU A 149 34.93 -2.79 -47.38
C GLU A 149 34.16 -2.08 -46.25
N ALA A 150 34.39 -0.79 -46.05
CA ALA A 150 33.68 0.01 -45.04
C ALA A 150 32.19 0.13 -45.35
N THR A 151 31.84 0.41 -46.62
CA THR A 151 30.44 0.47 -47.07
C THR A 151 29.74 -0.88 -46.96
N GLN A 152 30.40 -1.98 -47.30
CA GLN A 152 29.86 -3.33 -47.09
C GLN A 152 29.63 -3.65 -45.60
N LYS A 153 30.55 -3.23 -44.71
CA LYS A 153 30.37 -3.38 -43.25
C LYS A 153 29.17 -2.55 -42.75
N LEU A 154 29.03 -1.32 -43.23
CA LEU A 154 27.88 -0.46 -42.90
C LEU A 154 26.56 -1.06 -43.38
N ASP A 155 26.51 -1.60 -44.59
CA ASP A 155 25.31 -2.25 -45.13
C ASP A 155 24.88 -3.47 -44.29
N ARG A 156 25.85 -4.28 -43.84
CA ARG A 156 25.57 -5.39 -42.91
C ARG A 156 25.03 -4.91 -41.57
N ILE A 157 25.62 -3.86 -41.00
CA ILE A 157 25.18 -3.27 -39.74
C ILE A 157 23.76 -2.71 -39.89
N LEU A 158 23.46 -2.00 -40.98
CA LEU A 158 22.13 -1.47 -41.26
C LEU A 158 21.08 -2.59 -41.35
N LYS A 159 21.40 -3.69 -42.06
CA LYS A 159 20.53 -4.86 -42.14
C LYS A 159 20.26 -5.48 -40.76
N ASP A 160 21.28 -5.58 -39.92
CA ASP A 160 21.14 -6.09 -38.55
C ASP A 160 20.31 -5.15 -37.67
N ILE A 161 20.48 -3.83 -37.82
CA ILE A 161 19.68 -2.82 -37.12
C ILE A 161 18.22 -2.93 -37.54
N SER A 162 17.91 -3.03 -38.83
CA SER A 162 16.54 -3.17 -39.31
C SER A 162 15.86 -4.41 -38.75
N LYS A 163 16.52 -5.57 -38.80
CA LYS A 163 15.99 -6.82 -38.22
C LYS A 163 15.73 -6.70 -36.72
N ARG A 164 16.62 -6.02 -35.98
CA ARG A 164 16.44 -5.78 -34.54
C ARG A 164 15.28 -4.83 -34.28
N SER A 165 15.11 -3.80 -35.10
CA SER A 165 14.00 -2.85 -35.00
C SER A 165 12.65 -3.55 -35.18
N GLU A 166 12.52 -4.39 -36.21
CA GLU A 166 11.30 -5.18 -36.46
C GLU A 166 10.96 -6.07 -35.26
N LYS A 167 11.97 -6.78 -34.72
CA LYS A 167 11.78 -7.64 -33.54
C LYS A 167 11.38 -6.84 -32.30
N ILE A 168 11.92 -5.63 -32.11
CA ILE A 168 11.50 -4.74 -31.02
C ILE A 168 10.04 -4.34 -31.20
N GLU A 169 9.60 -4.02 -32.41
CA GLU A 169 8.23 -3.63 -32.68
C GLU A 169 7.23 -4.77 -32.41
N GLU A 170 7.57 -6.00 -32.80
CA GLU A 170 6.78 -7.21 -32.47
C GLU A 170 6.69 -7.45 -30.97
N LEU A 171 7.82 -7.33 -30.25
CA LEU A 171 7.84 -7.46 -28.79
C LEU A 171 6.97 -6.39 -28.13
N VAL A 172 7.02 -5.15 -28.59
CA VAL A 172 6.17 -4.06 -28.07
C VAL A 172 4.69 -4.36 -28.29
N LYS A 173 4.31 -4.86 -29.47
CA LYS A 173 2.92 -5.26 -29.76
C LYS A 173 2.47 -6.39 -28.84
N THR A 174 3.32 -7.40 -28.66
CA THR A 174 3.06 -8.56 -27.81
C THR A 174 2.91 -8.17 -26.33
N ILE A 175 3.81 -7.32 -25.82
CA ILE A 175 3.74 -6.82 -24.44
C ILE A 175 2.44 -6.02 -24.24
N LYS A 176 2.10 -5.12 -25.16
CA LYS A 176 0.86 -4.34 -25.06
C LYS A 176 -0.37 -5.25 -25.07
N SER A 177 -0.46 -6.22 -25.97
CA SER A 177 -1.62 -7.10 -26.05
C SER A 177 -1.75 -8.01 -24.83
N ILE A 178 -0.68 -8.69 -24.42
CA ILE A 178 -0.72 -9.65 -23.32
C ILE A 178 -0.98 -8.94 -21.99
N ASN A 179 -0.25 -7.86 -21.73
CA ASN A 179 -0.33 -7.22 -20.42
C ASN A 179 -1.67 -6.49 -20.23
N ILE A 180 -2.18 -5.82 -21.27
CA ILE A 180 -3.48 -5.15 -21.19
C ILE A 180 -4.62 -6.16 -21.09
N GLU A 181 -4.59 -7.23 -21.89
CA GLU A 181 -5.68 -8.22 -21.88
C GLU A 181 -5.72 -9.01 -20.56
N ASN A 182 -4.56 -9.36 -20.00
CA ASN A 182 -4.50 -10.03 -18.70
C ASN A 182 -4.96 -9.11 -17.58
N LEU A 183 -4.48 -7.86 -17.53
CA LEU A 183 -4.94 -6.88 -16.55
C LEU A 183 -6.46 -6.65 -16.66
N LYS A 184 -7.00 -6.61 -17.87
CA LYS A 184 -8.45 -6.49 -18.09
C LYS A 184 -9.21 -7.68 -17.51
N LYS A 185 -8.74 -8.90 -17.74
CA LYS A 185 -9.35 -10.12 -17.17
C LYS A 185 -9.27 -10.15 -15.64
N GLU A 186 -8.15 -9.74 -15.06
CA GLU A 186 -7.98 -9.63 -13.61
C GLU A 186 -8.96 -8.60 -13.03
N ILE A 187 -9.07 -7.42 -13.66
CA ILE A 187 -10.04 -6.39 -13.28
C ILE A 187 -11.47 -6.93 -13.37
N ASP A 188 -11.84 -7.59 -14.47
CA ASP A 188 -13.17 -8.17 -14.65
C ASP A 188 -13.48 -9.26 -13.61
N SER A 189 -12.49 -10.06 -13.21
CA SER A 189 -12.64 -11.06 -12.14
C SER A 189 -12.88 -10.40 -10.79
N VAL A 190 -12.08 -9.40 -10.44
CA VAL A 190 -12.20 -8.65 -9.19
C VAL A 190 -13.53 -7.92 -9.12
N LEU A 191 -13.99 -7.32 -10.23
CA LEU A 191 -15.30 -6.67 -10.29
C LEU A 191 -16.44 -7.65 -9.98
N LYS A 192 -16.41 -8.87 -10.55
CA LYS A 192 -17.40 -9.91 -10.25
C LYS A 192 -17.38 -10.35 -8.79
N GLU A 193 -16.19 -10.48 -8.21
CA GLU A 193 -16.05 -10.82 -6.78
C GLU A 193 -16.65 -9.73 -5.88
N ILE A 194 -16.40 -8.46 -6.21
CA ILE A 194 -16.96 -7.30 -5.50
C ILE A 194 -18.49 -7.28 -5.65
N GLU A 195 -19.02 -7.45 -6.86
CA GLU A 195 -20.47 -7.49 -7.10
C GLU A 195 -21.16 -8.60 -6.29
N ASN A 196 -20.58 -9.80 -6.29
CA ASN A 196 -21.09 -10.93 -5.50
C ASN A 196 -21.05 -10.66 -3.99
N ALA A 197 -19.97 -10.05 -3.50
CA ALA A 197 -19.84 -9.70 -2.09
C ALA A 197 -20.88 -8.65 -1.67
N ILE A 198 -21.10 -7.62 -2.50
CA ILE A 198 -22.12 -6.59 -2.28
C ILE A 198 -23.51 -7.22 -2.21
N GLU A 199 -23.86 -8.09 -3.16
CA GLU A 199 -25.19 -8.70 -3.19
C GLU A 199 -25.42 -9.64 -1.99
N LYS A 200 -24.40 -10.41 -1.59
CA LYS A 200 -24.46 -11.25 -0.40
C LYS A 200 -24.71 -10.42 0.86
N HIS A 201 -23.93 -9.34 1.06
CA HIS A 201 -24.12 -8.47 2.21
C HIS A 201 -25.47 -7.77 2.22
N ARG A 202 -25.97 -7.37 1.04
CA ARG A 202 -27.31 -6.78 0.91
C ARG A 202 -28.40 -7.74 1.37
N GLU A 203 -28.34 -9.01 0.98
CA GLU A 203 -29.31 -10.02 1.39
C GLU A 203 -29.19 -10.40 2.88
N GLU A 204 -27.98 -10.46 3.43
CA GLU A 204 -27.76 -10.64 4.87
C GLU A 204 -28.36 -9.49 5.67
N LEU A 205 -28.11 -8.24 5.24
CA LEU A 205 -28.64 -7.05 5.88
C LEU A 205 -30.17 -7.01 5.84
N LYS A 206 -30.76 -7.36 4.70
CA LYS A 206 -32.22 -7.47 4.53
C LYS A 206 -32.82 -8.50 5.48
N LYS A 207 -32.22 -9.68 5.61
CA LYS A 207 -32.66 -10.70 6.57
C LYS A 207 -32.55 -10.22 8.01
N SER A 208 -31.45 -9.57 8.37
CA SER A 208 -31.26 -9.00 9.70
C SER A 208 -32.34 -7.98 10.05
N TYR A 209 -32.64 -7.05 9.14
CA TYR A 209 -33.69 -6.06 9.38
C TYR A 209 -35.07 -6.70 9.49
N LEU A 210 -35.39 -7.69 8.67
CA LEU A 210 -36.67 -8.39 8.73
C LEU A 210 -36.85 -9.11 10.07
N ASN A 211 -35.80 -9.78 10.57
CA ASN A 211 -35.84 -10.42 11.88
C ASN A 211 -36.06 -9.40 13.00
N MET A 212 -35.34 -8.26 12.98
CA MET A 212 -35.53 -7.20 13.97
C MET A 212 -36.96 -6.63 13.96
N ILE A 213 -37.55 -6.46 12.78
CA ILE A 213 -38.94 -6.01 12.64
C ILE A 213 -39.88 -7.04 13.29
N ASN A 214 -39.73 -8.32 12.96
CA ASN A 214 -40.56 -9.39 13.52
C ASN A 214 -40.45 -9.46 15.06
N GLU A 215 -39.24 -9.39 15.61
CA GLU A 215 -39.02 -9.37 17.06
C GLU A 215 -39.68 -8.16 17.72
N LEU A 216 -39.63 -6.98 17.09
CA LEU A 216 -40.31 -5.79 17.57
C LEU A 216 -41.83 -5.95 17.53
N GLU A 217 -42.37 -6.51 16.45
CA GLU A 217 -43.81 -6.79 16.33
C GLU A 217 -44.30 -7.74 17.42
N GLU A 218 -43.57 -8.82 17.70
CA GLU A 218 -43.91 -9.75 18.78
C GLU A 218 -43.89 -9.06 20.15
N ARG A 219 -42.89 -8.21 20.41
CA ARG A 219 -42.80 -7.44 21.66
C ARG A 219 -43.97 -6.47 21.80
N VAL A 220 -44.35 -5.77 20.73
CA VAL A 220 -45.50 -4.86 20.71
C VAL A 220 -46.79 -5.62 20.98
N GLN A 221 -46.99 -6.79 20.35
CA GLN A 221 -48.18 -7.62 20.59
C GLN A 221 -48.26 -8.13 22.03
N SER A 222 -47.14 -8.58 22.60
CA SER A 222 -47.10 -9.02 24.01
C SER A 222 -47.44 -7.88 24.95
N PHE A 223 -46.85 -6.71 24.73
CA PHE A 223 -47.12 -5.51 25.53
C PHE A 223 -48.58 -5.07 25.42
N SER A 224 -49.16 -5.09 24.21
CA SER A 224 -50.58 -4.77 24.00
C SER A 224 -51.50 -5.66 24.83
N LYS A 225 -51.24 -6.97 24.89
CA LYS A 225 -52.02 -7.92 25.71
C LYS A 225 -51.90 -7.63 27.20
N GLU A 226 -50.73 -7.21 27.68
CA GLU A 226 -50.55 -6.82 29.08
C GLU A 226 -51.33 -5.55 29.42
N VAL A 227 -51.32 -4.56 28.53
CA VAL A 227 -52.12 -3.34 28.67
C VAL A 227 -53.62 -3.65 28.73
N GLU A 228 -54.13 -4.56 27.87
CA GLU A 228 -55.53 -5.00 27.92
C GLU A 228 -55.90 -5.68 29.25
N LYS A 229 -55.02 -6.52 29.79
CA LYS A 229 -55.20 -7.14 31.12
C LYS A 229 -55.24 -6.10 32.24
N LEU A 230 -54.36 -5.10 32.18
CA LEU A 230 -54.38 -4.00 33.15
C LEU A 230 -55.67 -3.19 33.06
N TYR A 231 -56.12 -2.88 31.84
CA TYR A 231 -57.36 -2.15 31.61
C TYR A 231 -58.58 -2.89 32.19
N THR A 232 -58.70 -4.19 31.93
CA THR A 232 -59.80 -5.01 32.48
C THR A 232 -59.75 -5.08 34.01
N THR A 233 -58.56 -5.18 34.60
CA THR A 233 -58.37 -5.15 36.06
C THR A 233 -58.81 -3.81 36.65
N ILE A 234 -58.40 -2.69 36.03
CA ILE A 234 -58.79 -1.34 36.46
C ILE A 234 -60.31 -1.19 36.42
N ASN A 235 -60.97 -1.65 35.36
CA ASN A 235 -62.44 -1.59 35.25
C ASN A 235 -63.13 -2.42 36.33
N SER A 236 -62.62 -3.60 36.65
CA SER A 236 -63.16 -4.41 37.75
C SER A 236 -63.02 -3.70 39.10
N ILE A 237 -61.86 -3.09 39.37
CA ILE A 237 -61.65 -2.29 40.58
C ILE A 237 -62.62 -1.11 40.64
N HIS A 238 -62.83 -0.42 39.52
CA HIS A 238 -63.77 0.70 39.44
C HIS A 238 -65.20 0.28 39.84
N LEU A 239 -65.70 -0.84 39.28
CA LEU A 239 -67.02 -1.37 39.64
C LEU A 239 -67.13 -1.75 41.13
N HIS A 240 -66.06 -2.32 41.71
CA HIS A 240 -66.04 -2.62 43.14
C HIS A 240 -66.07 -1.36 44.01
N LEU A 241 -65.39 -0.28 43.59
CA LEU A 241 -65.44 1.00 44.28
C LEU A 241 -66.82 1.65 44.21
N GLU A 242 -67.51 1.57 43.06
CA GLU A 242 -68.90 2.03 42.94
C GLU A 242 -69.83 1.27 43.89
N ALA A 243 -69.70 -0.06 43.95
CA ALA A 243 -70.48 -0.88 44.87
C ALA A 243 -70.21 -0.53 46.34
N LEU A 244 -68.95 -0.32 46.71
CA LEU A 244 -68.56 0.12 48.05
C LEU A 244 -69.17 1.49 48.38
N GLY A 245 -69.20 2.42 47.42
CA GLY A 245 -69.85 3.71 47.54
C GLY A 245 -71.33 3.58 47.92
N MET A 246 -72.07 2.72 47.23
CA MET A 246 -73.48 2.43 47.57
C MET A 246 -73.63 1.88 48.98
N TYR A 247 -72.76 0.95 49.41
CA TYR A 247 -72.80 0.45 50.79
C TYR A 247 -72.56 1.56 51.81
N ILE A 248 -71.58 2.43 51.59
CA ILE A 248 -71.30 3.56 52.48
C ILE A 248 -72.53 4.48 52.60
N GLU A 249 -73.22 4.78 51.50
CA GLU A 249 -74.46 5.57 51.53
C GLU A 249 -75.54 4.89 52.38
N THR A 250 -75.75 3.59 52.22
CA THR A 250 -76.72 2.85 53.05
C THR A 250 -76.35 2.85 54.53
N PHE A 251 -75.06 2.72 54.87
CA PHE A 251 -74.59 2.81 56.26
C PHE A 251 -74.80 4.21 56.84
N LEU A 252 -74.56 5.26 56.06
CA LEU A 252 -74.81 6.64 56.50
C LEU A 252 -76.30 6.85 56.82
N ASP A 253 -77.21 6.31 56.00
CA ASP A 253 -78.65 6.39 56.28
C ASP A 253 -79.08 5.57 57.49
N LEU A 254 -78.47 4.40 57.72
CA LEU A 254 -78.70 3.62 58.93
C LEU A 254 -78.21 4.37 60.19
N ILE A 255 -77.05 5.03 60.12
CA ILE A 255 -76.51 5.84 61.23
C ILE A 255 -77.49 6.99 61.57
N LYS A 256 -78.06 7.66 60.56
CA LYS A 256 -79.08 8.69 60.78
C LYS A 256 -80.29 8.12 61.51
N LYS A 257 -80.83 6.98 61.04
CA LYS A 257 -81.97 6.31 61.69
C LYS A 257 -81.68 5.90 63.15
N ILE A 258 -80.47 5.42 63.44
CA ILE A 258 -80.05 5.08 64.80
C ILE A 258 -80.03 6.33 65.68
N LYS A 259 -79.52 7.46 65.18
CA LYS A 259 -79.56 8.74 65.93
C LYS A 259 -81.00 9.16 66.25
N ASP A 260 -81.91 9.09 65.28
CA ASP A 260 -83.32 9.44 65.51
C ASP A 260 -83.97 8.51 66.57
N LEU A 261 -83.63 7.21 66.55
CA LEU A 261 -84.11 6.24 67.54
C LEU A 261 -83.53 6.51 68.94
N ASP A 262 -82.25 6.87 69.04
CA ASP A 262 -81.60 7.23 70.30
C ASP A 262 -82.26 8.47 70.94
N GLU A 263 -82.57 9.50 70.15
CA GLU A 263 -83.31 10.66 70.63
C GLU A 263 -84.71 10.30 71.15
N LYS A 264 -85.44 9.44 70.43
CA LYS A 264 -86.74 8.93 70.87
C LYS A 264 -86.64 8.13 72.16
N ALA A 265 -85.65 7.25 72.28
CA ALA A 265 -85.40 6.46 73.48
C ALA A 265 -85.13 7.35 74.71
N LYS A 266 -84.29 8.38 74.55
CA LYS A 266 -84.04 9.39 75.60
C LYS A 266 -85.32 10.13 76.02
N SER A 267 -86.21 10.45 75.08
CA SER A 267 -87.49 11.07 75.41
C SER A 267 -88.40 10.13 76.20
N LEU A 268 -88.43 8.85 75.83
CA LEU A 268 -89.22 7.81 76.49
C LEU A 268 -88.72 7.56 77.91
N GLU A 269 -87.40 7.50 78.10
CA GLU A 269 -86.76 7.36 79.41
C GLU A 269 -87.17 8.51 80.35
N LYS A 270 -87.12 9.76 79.87
CA LYS A 270 -87.61 10.93 80.64
C LYS A 270 -89.08 10.77 81.04
N ASN A 271 -89.93 10.31 80.12
CA ASN A 271 -91.35 10.09 80.39
C ASN A 271 -91.56 8.97 81.43
N MET A 272 -90.79 7.88 81.38
CA MET A 272 -90.87 6.79 82.37
C MET A 272 -90.42 7.23 83.76
N ILE A 273 -89.36 8.05 83.85
CA ILE A 273 -88.91 8.63 85.12
C ILE A 273 -90.02 9.50 85.72
N GLU A 274 -90.69 10.34 84.93
CA GLU A 274 -91.78 11.18 85.43
C GLU A 274 -93.00 10.34 85.85
N LEU A 275 -93.37 9.31 85.08
CA LEU A 275 -94.43 8.39 85.47
C LEU A 275 -94.10 7.65 86.77
N SER A 276 -92.87 7.18 86.94
CA SER A 276 -92.42 6.53 88.19
C SER A 276 -92.59 7.47 89.38
N LYS A 277 -92.17 8.74 89.27
CA LYS A 277 -92.41 9.76 90.31
C LYS A 277 -93.89 10.01 90.58
N ARG A 278 -94.76 9.93 89.56
CA ARG A 278 -96.22 10.07 89.76
C ARG A 278 -96.80 8.87 90.52
N VAL A 279 -96.35 7.65 90.21
CA VAL A 279 -96.74 6.44 90.93
C VAL A 279 -96.30 6.52 92.39
N GLU A 280 -95.03 6.87 92.67
CA GLU A 280 -94.53 7.06 94.04
C GLU A 280 -95.37 8.08 94.83
N ARG A 281 -95.75 9.21 94.20
CA ARG A 281 -96.65 10.20 94.81
C ARG A 281 -98.02 9.62 95.16
N ILE A 282 -98.62 8.83 94.25
CA ILE A 282 -99.91 8.16 94.49
C ILE A 282 -99.79 7.14 95.62
N GLU A 283 -98.74 6.32 95.62
CA GLU A 283 -98.48 5.33 96.69
C GLU A 283 -98.33 6.00 98.06
N ALA A 284 -97.60 7.13 98.12
CA ALA A 284 -97.48 7.93 99.34
C ALA A 284 -98.85 8.45 99.81
N HIS A 285 -99.67 9.00 98.89
CA HIS A 285 -101.04 9.44 99.21
C HIS A 285 -101.93 8.29 99.72
N LEU A 286 -101.81 7.09 99.14
CA LEU A 286 -102.56 5.92 99.58
C LEU A 286 -102.14 5.46 100.99
N LYS A 287 -100.83 5.46 101.29
CA LYS A 287 -100.31 5.18 102.65
C LYS A 287 -100.86 6.18 103.68
N ILE A 288 -100.85 7.47 103.38
CA ILE A 288 -101.42 8.51 104.25
C ILE A 288 -102.92 8.29 104.46
N LYS A 289 -103.68 8.02 103.38
CA LYS A 289 -105.13 7.77 103.47
C LYS A 289 -105.45 6.50 104.29
N HIS A 290 -104.59 5.50 104.25
CA HIS A 290 -104.71 4.29 105.07
C HIS A 290 -104.46 4.58 106.56
N GLN A 291 -103.46 5.42 106.88
CA GLN A 291 -103.21 5.91 108.25
C GLN A 291 -104.34 6.80 108.80
N ILE A 292 -105.04 7.56 107.95
CA ILE A 292 -106.20 8.39 108.35
C ILE A 292 -107.45 7.53 108.63
N LYS A 293 -107.64 6.41 107.92
CA LYS A 293 -108.77 5.48 108.15
C LYS A 293 -108.57 4.54 109.33
N HIS A 294 -107.33 4.34 109.77
CA HIS A 294 -106.98 3.58 110.98
C HIS A 294 -105.97 4.38 111.81
N PRO A 295 -106.42 5.34 112.65
CA PRO A 295 -105.49 5.99 113.57
C PRO A 295 -104.95 4.92 114.53
N ALA A 296 -103.63 4.89 114.68
CA ALA A 296 -102.98 4.12 115.72
C ALA A 296 -103.65 4.44 117.06
N GLN A 297 -104.20 3.41 117.73
CA GLN A 297 -104.71 3.53 119.09
C GLN A 297 -103.60 4.06 120.00
N PRO A 298 -103.85 5.10 120.82
CA PRO A 298 -102.95 5.41 121.90
C PRO A 298 -103.10 4.31 122.97
N HIS A 299 -102.12 3.41 123.06
CA HIS A 299 -101.90 2.68 124.29
C HIS A 299 -101.44 3.70 125.34
N ASN A 300 -102.40 4.16 126.15
CA ASN A 300 -102.12 4.64 127.49
C ASN A 300 -102.64 3.61 128.49
N LEU A 301 -101.70 3.16 129.30
CA LEU A 301 -101.84 2.25 130.43
C LEU A 301 -102.69 2.87 131.55
N ARG A 302 -103.60 2.05 132.10
CA ARG A 302 -104.05 1.91 133.52
C ARG A 302 -105.49 1.38 133.51
N ASN A 303 -105.92 0.38 134.27
CA ASN A 303 -105.32 -0.49 135.30
C ASN A 303 -106.23 -1.73 135.44
N THR A 304 -105.69 -2.78 136.08
CA THR A 304 -106.19 -4.15 136.40
C THR A 304 -106.02 -5.18 135.31
#